data_AF-A0A1H3R1T1-F1
#
_entry.id   AF-A0A1H3R1T1-F1
#
_cell.length_a   1.000
_cell.length_b   1.000
_cell.length_c   1.000
_cell.angle_alpha   90.00
_cell.angle_beta   90.00
_cell.angle_gamma   90.00
#
_symmetry.space_group_name_H-M   'P 1'
#
loop_
_entity.id
_entity.type
_entity.pdbx_description
1 polymer ?
#
loop_
_entity_poly.entity_id
_entity_poly.type
_entity_poly.pdbx_seq_one_letter_code
_entity_poly.pdbx_strand_id
1 'polypeptide(L)'
;MKNELARHIEETANILNGWTTGILVIEPGCLCVYDRDLDLEHEIDIAKDHVEVETVDGGWRKLKMMDYARKTKEGWLLFAGLDARMKKG
;
A
#
# COMPACT_ATOMS: atom_id res chain seq x y z
N MET A 1 3.79 17.25 4.78
CA MET A 1 2.36 16.88 4.75
C MET A 1 1.76 17.50 3.50
N LYS A 2 1.27 16.66 2.57
CA LYS A 2 0.46 17.12 1.44
C LYS A 2 -0.89 17.61 1.98
N ASN A 3 -1.50 18.63 1.37
CA ASN A 3 -2.88 18.99 1.70
C ASN A 3 -3.83 17.95 1.09
N GLU A 4 -5.07 17.86 1.60
CA GLU A 4 -6.03 16.83 1.18
C GLU A 4 -6.30 16.84 -0.33
N LEU A 5 -6.30 18.03 -0.95
CA LEU A 5 -6.48 18.17 -2.39
C LEU A 5 -5.35 17.49 -3.18
N ALA A 6 -4.09 17.71 -2.79
CA ALA A 6 -2.96 17.08 -3.47
C ALA A 6 -2.99 15.54 -3.34
N ARG A 7 -3.43 15.03 -2.19
CA ARG A 7 -3.63 13.58 -1.99
C ARG A 7 -4.70 13.04 -2.94
N HIS A 8 -5.87 13.67 -3.02
CA HIS A 8 -6.95 13.22 -3.91
C HIS A 8 -6.59 13.31 -5.40
N ILE A 9 -5.81 14.31 -5.81
CA ILE A 9 -5.30 14.41 -7.18
C ILE A 9 -4.38 13.22 -7.50
N GLU A 10 -3.49 12.87 -6.57
CA GLU A 10 -2.58 11.74 -6.74
C GLU A 10 -3.29 10.39 -6.73
N GLU A 11 -4.25 10.19 -5.82
CA GLU A 11 -5.13 9.01 -5.80
C GLU A 11 -5.87 8.85 -7.13
N THR A 12 -6.46 9.93 -7.64
CA THR A 12 -7.14 9.94 -8.94
C THR A 12 -6.17 9.56 -10.07
N ALA A 13 -4.96 10.12 -10.07
CA ALA A 13 -3.95 9.79 -11.07
C ALA A 13 -3.50 8.32 -10.96
N ASN A 14 -3.35 7.78 -9.75
CA ASN A 14 -3.02 6.37 -9.53
C ASN A 14 -4.13 5.45 -10.08
N ILE A 15 -5.39 5.74 -9.78
CA ILE A 15 -6.55 4.97 -10.26
C ILE A 15 -6.62 5.00 -11.79
N LEU A 16 -6.45 6.18 -12.41
CA LEU A 16 -6.42 6.31 -13.88
C LEU A 16 -5.26 5.53 -14.53
N ASN A 17 -4.16 5.36 -13.81
CA ASN A 17 -3.03 4.53 -14.24
C ASN A 17 -3.26 3.04 -13.96
N GLY A 18 -4.43 2.63 -13.47
CA GLY A 18 -4.81 1.25 -13.20
C GLY A 18 -4.28 0.71 -11.86
N TRP A 19 -3.93 1.59 -10.92
CA TRP A 19 -3.60 1.18 -9.56
C TRP A 19 -4.85 1.14 -8.68
N THR A 20 -4.91 0.14 -7.81
CA THR A 20 -5.75 0.18 -6.61
C THR A 20 -4.95 0.87 -5.50
N THR A 21 -5.54 1.86 -4.84
CA THR A 21 -4.88 2.62 -3.75
C THR A 21 -5.59 2.37 -2.43
N GLY A 22 -4.85 2.44 -1.33
CA GLY A 22 -5.42 2.25 0.00
C GLY A 22 -4.35 2.16 1.07
N ILE A 23 -4.66 1.51 2.18
CA ILE A 23 -3.73 1.24 3.28
C ILE A 23 -3.25 -0.21 3.19
N LEU A 24 -1.94 -0.42 3.32
CA LEU A 24 -1.38 -1.77 3.40
C LEU A 24 -1.71 -2.41 4.75
N VAL A 25 -2.49 -3.47 4.74
CA VAL A 25 -2.78 -4.31 5.91
C VAL A 25 -1.88 -5.54 5.85
N ILE A 26 -1.12 -5.78 6.93
CA ILE A 26 -0.28 -6.96 7.09
C ILE A 26 -0.58 -7.56 8.45
N GLU A 27 -1.36 -8.64 8.47
CA GLU A 27 -1.75 -9.35 9.69
C GLU A 27 -1.63 -10.87 9.48
N PRO A 28 -1.59 -11.68 10.56
CA PRO A 28 -1.63 -13.14 10.42
C PRO A 28 -2.88 -13.60 9.66
N GLY A 29 -2.69 -14.06 8.42
CA GLY A 29 -3.78 -14.54 7.56
C GLY A 29 -4.48 -13.46 6.72
N CYS A 30 -4.09 -12.19 6.85
CA CYS A 30 -4.60 -11.11 6.00
C CYS A 30 -3.45 -10.28 5.43
N LEU A 31 -3.39 -10.22 4.11
CA LEU A 31 -2.48 -9.35 3.38
C LEU A 31 -3.24 -8.70 2.23
N CYS A 32 -3.63 -7.44 2.42
CA CYS A 32 -4.46 -6.73 1.46
C CYS A 32 -4.10 -5.24 1.40
N VAL A 33 -4.56 -4.59 0.34
CA VAL A 33 -4.74 -3.13 0.33
C VAL A 33 -6.19 -2.86 0.70
N TYR A 34 -6.41 -2.14 1.79
CA TYR A 34 -7.73 -1.69 2.21
C TYR A 34 -8.05 -0.32 1.60
N ASP A 35 -9.01 -0.29 0.69
CA ASP A 35 -9.54 0.92 0.09
C ASP A 35 -10.49 1.62 1.08
N ARG A 36 -10.05 2.76 1.62
CA ARG A 36 -10.81 3.52 2.63
C ARG A 36 -12.08 4.15 2.07
N ASP A 37 -12.12 4.45 0.77
CA ASP A 37 -13.25 5.15 0.16
C ASP A 37 -14.35 4.17 -0.23
N LEU A 38 -13.97 2.95 -0.62
CA LEU A 38 -14.91 1.90 -0.99
C LEU A 38 -15.24 0.93 0.15
N ASP A 39 -14.50 0.99 1.27
CA ASP A 39 -14.60 0.03 2.38
C ASP A 39 -14.40 -1.42 1.90
N LEU A 40 -13.37 -1.63 1.08
CA LEU A 40 -13.07 -2.92 0.43
C LEU A 40 -11.63 -3.36 0.68
N GLU A 41 -11.46 -4.67 0.85
CA GLU A 41 -10.14 -5.30 0.91
C GLU A 41 -9.77 -5.90 -0.43
N HIS A 42 -8.58 -5.55 -0.91
CA HIS A 42 -7.98 -6.12 -2.11
C HIS A 42 -6.83 -7.03 -1.72
N GLU A 43 -7.08 -8.34 -1.69
CA GLU A 43 -6.07 -9.35 -1.38
C GLU A 43 -4.85 -9.22 -2.31
N ILE A 44 -3.66 -9.39 -1.72
CA ILE A 44 -2.38 -9.33 -2.43
C ILE A 44 -1.86 -10.75 -2.63
N ASP A 45 -1.64 -11.15 -3.89
CA ASP A 45 -0.81 -12.31 -4.22
C ASP A 45 0.65 -11.85 -4.34
N ILE A 46 1.46 -12.06 -3.31
CA ILE A 46 2.87 -11.58 -3.26
C ILE A 46 3.71 -12.06 -4.46
N ALA A 47 3.35 -13.20 -5.07
CA ALA A 47 4.10 -13.76 -6.18
C ALA A 47 3.79 -13.09 -7.53
N LYS A 48 2.64 -12.42 -7.65
CA LYS A 48 2.14 -11.87 -8.92
C LYS A 48 1.92 -10.36 -8.86
N ASP A 49 1.38 -9.88 -7.75
CA ASP A 49 0.93 -8.51 -7.63
C ASP A 49 2.09 -7.56 -7.42
N HIS A 50 2.00 -6.40 -8.06
CA HIS A 50 2.93 -5.31 -7.87
C HIS A 50 2.39 -4.40 -6.76
N VAL A 51 3.10 -4.31 -5.63
CA VAL A 51 2.71 -3.44 -4.51
C VAL A 51 3.81 -2.43 -4.22
N GLU A 52 3.42 -1.18 -4.03
CA GLU A 52 4.28 -0.10 -3.59
C GLU A 52 3.69 0.59 -2.36
N VAL A 53 4.56 1.12 -1.50
CA VAL A 53 4.18 1.94 -0.34
C VAL A 53 4.76 3.35 -0.47
N GLU A 54 4.03 4.35 0.01
CA GLU A 54 4.52 5.72 0.08
C GLU A 54 5.60 5.80 1.18
N THR A 55 6.75 6.35 0.82
CA THR A 55 7.87 6.60 1.73
C THR A 55 7.79 8.01 2.31
N VAL A 56 8.48 8.25 3.42
CA VAL A 56 8.43 9.52 4.17
C VAL A 56 8.87 10.73 3.33
N ASP A 57 9.67 10.52 2.29
CA ASP A 57 10.09 11.52 1.32
C ASP A 57 9.05 11.83 0.23
N GLY A 58 7.87 11.20 0.29
CA GLY A 58 6.77 11.35 -0.68
C GLY A 58 6.97 10.55 -1.96
N GLY A 59 7.95 9.66 -2.01
CA GLY A 59 8.17 8.72 -3.10
C GLY A 59 7.34 7.44 -2.94
N TRP A 60 7.30 6.63 -4.00
CA TRP A 60 6.72 5.30 -3.96
C TRP A 60 7.82 4.25 -4.02
N ARG A 61 7.78 3.28 -3.11
CA ARG A 61 8.75 2.17 -3.06
C ARG A 61 8.05 0.85 -3.27
N LYS A 62 8.50 0.11 -4.29
CA LYS A 62 8.10 -1.29 -4.51
C LYS A 62 8.53 -2.20 -3.37
N LEU A 63 7.58 -2.99 -2.86
CA LEU A 63 7.81 -4.04 -1.88
C LEU A 63 8.29 -5.33 -2.54
N LYS A 64 9.20 -6.03 -1.86
CA LYS A 64 9.62 -7.40 -2.20
C LYS A 64 9.03 -8.38 -1.19
N MET A 65 9.03 -9.67 -1.53
CA MET A 65 8.48 -10.72 -0.65
C MET A 65 9.00 -10.65 0.81
N MET A 66 10.29 -10.35 1.01
CA MET A 66 10.87 -10.24 2.35
C MET A 66 10.44 -8.99 3.12
N ASP A 67 9.99 -7.95 2.43
CA ASP A 67 9.57 -6.70 3.06
C ASP A 67 8.29 -6.89 3.89
N TYR A 68 7.40 -7.80 3.48
CA TYR A 68 6.15 -8.10 4.21
C TYR A 68 6.37 -8.74 5.59
N ALA A 69 7.53 -9.38 5.81
CA ALA A 69 7.89 -9.96 7.11
C ALA A 69 8.83 -9.04 7.92
N ARG A 70 9.22 -7.88 7.37
CA ARG A 70 10.20 -7.00 7.98
C ARG A 70 9.58 -6.28 9.18
N LYS A 71 10.32 -6.25 10.28
CA LYS A 71 9.87 -5.63 11.53
C LYS A 71 10.73 -4.43 11.93
N THR A 72 10.13 -3.49 12.66
CA THR A 72 10.84 -2.44 13.40
C THR A 72 11.61 -3.05 14.57
N LYS A 73 12.44 -2.26 15.26
CA LYS A 73 13.17 -2.73 16.45
C LYS A 73 12.25 -3.14 17.59
N GLU A 74 11.07 -2.54 17.62
CA GLU A 74 10.01 -2.75 18.61
C GLU A 74 9.11 -3.95 18.26
N GLY A 75 9.30 -4.57 17.09
CA GLY A 75 8.60 -5.80 16.69
C GLY A 75 7.37 -5.62 15.79
N TRP A 76 7.02 -4.38 15.43
CA TRP A 76 5.90 -4.07 14.54
C TRP A 76 6.27 -4.33 13.08
N LEU A 77 5.29 -4.69 12.25
CA LEU A 77 5.52 -4.86 10.80
C LEU A 77 5.81 -3.50 10.17
N LEU A 78 6.97 -3.38 9.53
CA LEU A 78 7.58 -2.11 9.16
C LEU A 78 6.71 -1.27 8.21
N PHE A 79 5.98 -1.93 7.31
CA PHE A 79 5.20 -1.28 6.26
C PHE A 79 3.68 -1.37 6.48
N ALA A 80 3.24 -2.02 7.56
CA ALA A 80 1.82 -2.10 7.88
C ALA A 80 1.28 -0.70 8.23
N GLY A 81 0.10 -0.37 7.71
CA GLY A 81 -0.57 0.91 7.94
C GLY A 81 -0.08 2.07 7.04
N LEU A 82 0.88 1.84 6.15
CA LEU A 82 1.32 2.86 5.20
C LEU A 82 0.36 2.97 4.00
N ASP A 83 0.27 4.17 3.42
CA ASP A 83 -0.40 4.36 2.14
C ASP A 83 0.30 3.50 1.08
N ALA A 84 -0.52 2.77 0.33
CA ALA A 84 -0.09 1.75 -0.59
C ALA A 84 -0.87 1.80 -1.88
N ARG A 85 -0.21 1.34 -2.95
CA ARG A 85 -0.84 1.11 -4.24
C ARG A 85 -0.47 -0.25 -4.76
N MET A 86 -1.43 -0.93 -5.38
CA MET A 86 -1.22 -2.23 -5.98
C MET A 86 -1.72 -2.29 -7.41
N LYS A 87 -1.08 -3.14 -8.21
CA LYS A 87 -1.50 -3.54 -9.55
C LYS A 87 -1.52 -5.04 -9.62
N LYS A 88 -2.62 -5.59 -10.12
CA LYS A 88 -2.73 -7.02 -10.42
C LYS A 88 -1.75 -7.39 -11.53
N GLY A 89 -1.02 -8.48 -11.31
CA GLY A 89 -0.07 -9.06 -12.27
C GLY A 89 -0.71 -10.07 -13.22
#